data_AF-A0A0B7K1L1-F1
#
_entry.id   AF-A0A0B7K1L1-F1
#
_cell.length_a   1.000
_cell.length_b   1.000
_cell.length_c   1.000
_cell.angle_alpha   90.00
_cell.angle_beta   90.00
_cell.angle_gamma   90.00
#
_symmetry.space_group_name_H-M   'P 1'
#
loop_
_entity.id
_entity.type
_entity.pdbx_description
1 polymer ?
#
loop_
_entity_poly.entity_id
_entity_poly.type
_entity_poly.pdbx_seq_one_letter_code
_entity_poly.pdbx_strand_id
1 'polypeptide(L)'
;MLNRLTEIFRREQVTEDMLEDASRLFSENYGVWGQPPPGGRSFGKPGSRVKMSASRLRAQCLPEGSRSSYARVTVNGTLAGHAFACRWQCGDRQVCWITQLVVHRDYRERRLATTLLLALLDSGDDIFGIMSSHPAACKALARAFGNFVFPQVPLDFARQHAAGVLTGSPVSYIKNARLCGNIFNSGDVSGLKCGVDSNFFVDHDEPLDALARLKELGGWPLGDLPDGHEFLLVFDVAQRRRPRSSQRAV
;
A
#
# COMPACT_ATOMS: atom_id res chain seq x y z
N MET A 1 -24.94 -11.35 15.79
CA MET A 1 -23.92 -11.76 14.78
C MET A 1 -23.56 -10.50 13.99
N LEU A 2 -22.28 -10.13 13.88
CA LEU A 2 -21.88 -8.95 13.08
C LEU A 2 -22.11 -9.28 11.60
N ASN A 3 -23.00 -8.56 10.93
CA ASN A 3 -23.21 -8.73 9.50
C ASN A 3 -22.07 -8.05 8.76
N ARG A 4 -21.33 -8.81 7.95
CA ARG A 4 -20.16 -8.33 7.24
C ARG A 4 -20.27 -8.68 5.77
N LEU A 5 -20.17 -7.65 4.91
CA LEU A 5 -20.22 -7.80 3.47
C LEU A 5 -18.95 -7.23 2.85
N THR A 6 -18.33 -7.97 1.92
CA THR A 6 -17.18 -7.50 1.14
C THR A 6 -17.56 -7.50 -0.33
N GLU A 7 -17.33 -6.39 -1.01
CA GLU A 7 -17.71 -6.18 -2.41
C GLU A 7 -16.50 -5.68 -3.20
N ILE A 8 -16.45 -6.00 -4.50
CA ILE A 8 -15.38 -5.60 -5.41
C ILE A 8 -16.01 -4.99 -6.66
N PHE A 9 -15.43 -3.88 -7.10
CA PHE A 9 -15.88 -3.11 -8.25
C PHE A 9 -14.68 -2.86 -9.18
N ARG A 10 -14.88 -3.04 -10.48
CA ARG A 10 -13.96 -2.53 -11.49
C ARG A 10 -14.05 -1.01 -11.55
N ARG A 11 -13.01 -0.36 -12.05
CA ARG A 11 -12.93 1.11 -12.19
C ARG A 11 -14.23 1.73 -12.74
N GLU A 12 -14.79 1.14 -13.78
CA GLU A 12 -15.98 1.65 -14.49
C GLU A 12 -17.26 1.55 -13.66
N GLN A 13 -17.28 0.64 -12.67
CA GLN A 13 -18.40 0.42 -11.77
C GLN A 13 -18.36 1.31 -10.53
N VAL A 14 -17.23 2.01 -10.30
CA VAL A 14 -17.07 2.88 -9.12
C VAL A 14 -17.83 4.18 -9.35
N THR A 15 -18.92 4.36 -8.59
CA THR A 15 -19.76 5.55 -8.62
C THR A 15 -19.15 6.71 -7.82
N GLU A 16 -19.72 7.92 -7.96
CA GLU A 16 -19.27 9.06 -7.16
C GLU A 16 -19.59 8.87 -5.68
N ASP A 17 -20.79 8.40 -5.33
CA ASP A 17 -21.18 8.09 -3.94
C ASP A 17 -20.19 7.14 -3.25
N MET A 18 -19.70 6.11 -3.96
CA MET A 18 -18.68 5.21 -3.43
C MET A 18 -17.37 5.92 -3.10
N LEU A 19 -16.99 6.91 -3.93
CA LEU A 19 -15.79 7.71 -3.71
C LEU A 19 -15.98 8.73 -2.61
N GLU A 20 -17.17 9.32 -2.47
CA GLU A 20 -17.51 10.21 -1.36
C GLU A 20 -17.42 9.47 -0.03
N ASP A 21 -17.97 8.25 0.04
CA ASP A 21 -17.85 7.39 1.22
C ASP A 21 -16.39 7.04 1.54
N ALA A 22 -15.61 6.63 0.53
CA ALA A 22 -14.19 6.31 0.70
C ALA A 22 -13.37 7.55 1.10
N SER A 23 -13.68 8.70 0.53
CA SER A 23 -13.08 10.02 0.80
C SER A 23 -13.34 10.46 2.24
N ARG A 24 -14.58 10.30 2.72
CA ARG A 24 -14.97 10.56 4.11
C ARG A 24 -14.22 9.64 5.07
N LEU A 25 -14.26 8.33 4.80
CA LEU A 25 -13.57 7.34 5.62
C LEU A 25 -12.06 7.63 5.71
N PHE A 26 -11.41 7.92 4.59
CA PHE A 26 -10.00 8.33 4.53
C PHE A 26 -9.74 9.57 5.39
N SER A 27 -10.53 10.63 5.18
CA SER A 27 -10.31 11.92 5.83
C SER A 27 -10.49 11.85 7.36
N GLU A 28 -11.28 10.89 7.84
CA GLU A 28 -11.54 10.68 9.27
C GLU A 28 -10.51 9.74 9.93
N ASN A 29 -9.91 8.81 9.16
CA ASN A 29 -9.16 7.68 9.74
C ASN A 29 -7.71 7.56 9.27
N TYR A 30 -7.27 8.23 8.21
CA TYR A 30 -5.94 8.00 7.63
C TYR A 30 -4.81 8.52 8.52
N GLY A 31 -4.80 9.81 8.83
CA GLY A 31 -3.74 10.44 9.61
C GLY A 31 -3.99 11.93 9.84
N VAL A 32 -3.08 12.56 10.55
CA VAL A 32 -3.01 14.02 10.71
C VAL A 32 -1.70 14.52 10.12
N TRP A 33 -1.65 15.80 9.74
CA TRP A 33 -0.41 16.40 9.25
C TRP A 33 0.58 16.61 10.40
N GLY A 34 1.83 16.21 10.19
CA GLY A 34 2.93 16.47 11.10
C GLY A 34 3.50 17.88 10.92
N GLN A 35 4.57 18.18 11.64
CA GLN A 35 5.33 19.40 11.43
C GLN A 35 6.25 19.23 10.21
N PRO A 36 6.17 20.09 9.18
CA PRO A 36 7.13 20.05 8.09
C PRO A 36 8.51 20.54 8.59
N PRO A 37 9.60 20.09 7.94
CA PRO A 37 10.94 20.60 8.26
C PRO A 37 11.04 22.12 8.01
N PRO A 38 11.97 22.83 8.68
CA PRO A 38 12.19 24.26 8.44
C PRO A 38 12.45 24.54 6.95
N GLY A 39 11.68 25.46 6.36
CA GLY A 39 11.76 25.77 4.92
C GLY A 39 11.10 24.74 3.99
N GLY A 40 10.54 23.66 4.55
CA GLY A 40 9.82 22.63 3.82
C GLY A 40 8.41 23.07 3.39
N ARG A 41 7.91 22.45 2.32
CA ARG A 41 6.54 22.67 1.84
C ARG A 41 5.55 22.00 2.79
N SER A 42 4.63 22.78 3.35
CA SER A 42 3.47 22.25 4.07
C SER A 42 2.37 21.85 3.08
N PHE A 43 1.89 20.61 3.17
CA PHE A 43 0.73 20.12 2.41
C PHE A 43 -0.60 20.32 3.17
N GLY A 44 -0.53 20.68 4.44
CA GLY A 44 -1.68 20.95 5.28
C GLY A 44 -1.27 21.43 6.66
N LYS A 45 -2.24 21.99 7.40
CA LYS A 45 -1.97 22.56 8.72
C LYS A 45 -1.56 21.45 9.71
N PRO A 46 -0.40 21.55 10.38
CA PRO A 46 0.00 20.59 11.41
C PRO A 46 -1.11 20.36 12.44
N GLY A 47 -1.30 19.10 12.85
CA GLY A 47 -2.36 18.64 13.74
C GLY A 47 -3.76 18.54 13.12
N SER A 48 -3.96 19.02 11.88
CA SER A 48 -5.22 18.81 11.16
C SER A 48 -5.24 17.49 10.41
N ARG A 49 -6.43 16.91 10.21
CA ARG A 49 -6.61 15.67 9.45
C ARG A 49 -6.13 15.82 8.01
N VAL A 50 -5.46 14.78 7.51
CA VAL A 50 -5.21 14.64 6.08
C VAL A 50 -6.55 14.44 5.39
N LYS A 51 -6.91 15.37 4.51
CA LYS A 51 -8.14 15.30 3.73
C LYS A 51 -7.84 15.00 2.27
N MET A 52 -8.75 14.29 1.65
CA MET A 52 -8.74 14.03 0.22
C MET A 52 -10.19 14.14 -0.28
N SER A 53 -10.40 14.75 -1.44
CA SER A 53 -11.72 14.79 -2.08
C SER A 53 -11.96 13.53 -2.90
N ALA A 54 -13.22 13.22 -3.19
CA ALA A 54 -13.60 12.14 -4.11
C ALA A 54 -12.93 12.30 -5.49
N SER A 55 -12.87 13.52 -6.02
CA SER A 55 -12.18 13.82 -7.28
C SER A 55 -10.68 13.52 -7.25
N ARG A 56 -9.98 13.89 -6.17
CA ARG A 56 -8.55 13.60 -5.99
C ARG A 56 -8.33 12.10 -5.79
N LEU A 57 -9.19 11.45 -5.01
CA LEU A 57 -9.17 10.01 -4.79
C LEU A 57 -9.34 9.26 -6.12
N ARG A 58 -10.30 9.66 -6.97
CA ARG A 58 -10.48 9.10 -8.32
C ARG A 58 -9.22 9.27 -9.17
N ALA A 59 -8.66 10.49 -9.23
CA ALA A 59 -7.48 10.76 -10.04
C ALA A 59 -6.24 9.96 -9.58
N GLN A 60 -6.07 9.75 -8.27
CA GLN A 60 -4.89 9.08 -7.72
C GLN A 60 -5.01 7.56 -7.63
N CYS A 61 -6.23 7.02 -7.43
CA CYS A 61 -6.44 5.58 -7.22
C CYS A 61 -7.10 4.89 -8.43
N LEU A 62 -7.81 5.63 -9.28
CA LEU A 62 -8.52 5.11 -10.45
C LEU A 62 -8.16 5.88 -11.74
N PRO A 63 -6.86 5.99 -12.13
CA PRO A 63 -6.47 6.68 -13.35
C PRO A 63 -7.27 6.23 -14.57
N GLU A 64 -7.53 7.14 -15.50
CA GLU A 64 -8.26 6.82 -16.72
C GLU A 64 -7.54 5.77 -17.57
N GLY A 65 -8.31 4.83 -18.14
CA GLY A 65 -7.78 3.71 -18.93
C GLY A 65 -6.98 2.66 -18.14
N SER A 66 -6.81 2.83 -16.82
CA SER A 66 -6.08 1.87 -16.00
C SER A 66 -6.92 0.66 -15.62
N ARG A 67 -6.24 -0.48 -15.40
CA ARG A 67 -6.84 -1.69 -14.82
C ARG A 67 -6.91 -1.56 -13.29
N SER A 68 -7.76 -0.65 -12.82
CA SER A 68 -7.98 -0.43 -11.39
C SER A 68 -9.23 -1.13 -10.85
N SER A 69 -9.22 -1.39 -9.55
CA SER A 69 -10.32 -2.02 -8.83
C SER A 69 -10.46 -1.41 -7.44
N TYR A 70 -11.68 -1.44 -6.92
CA TYR A 70 -12.06 -0.94 -5.61
C TYR A 70 -12.71 -2.08 -4.83
N ALA A 71 -12.19 -2.39 -3.66
CA ALA A 71 -12.84 -3.29 -2.72
C ALA A 71 -13.30 -2.51 -1.50
N ARG A 72 -14.49 -2.82 -0.99
CA ARG A 72 -15.01 -2.26 0.25
C ARG A 72 -15.54 -3.35 1.17
N VAL A 73 -15.48 -3.08 2.46
CA VAL A 73 -16.08 -3.95 3.48
C VAL A 73 -17.01 -3.12 4.35
N THR A 74 -18.26 -3.57 4.49
CA THR A 74 -19.22 -2.98 5.41
C THR A 74 -19.45 -3.91 6.60
N VAL A 75 -19.68 -3.30 7.77
CA VAL A 75 -20.03 -3.99 9.01
C VAL A 75 -21.31 -3.35 9.52
N ASN A 76 -22.37 -4.14 9.62
CA ASN A 76 -23.73 -3.69 9.95
C ASN A 76 -24.19 -2.50 9.08
N GLY A 77 -23.87 -2.53 7.78
CA GLY A 77 -24.23 -1.48 6.81
C GLY A 77 -23.29 -0.26 6.79
N THR A 78 -22.38 -0.12 7.76
CA THR A 78 -21.40 0.98 7.79
C THR A 78 -20.11 0.60 7.07
N LEU A 79 -19.56 1.49 6.25
CA LEU A 79 -18.26 1.29 5.61
C LEU A 79 -17.15 1.20 6.67
N ALA A 80 -16.58 0.01 6.84
CA ALA A 80 -15.56 -0.28 7.85
C ALA A 80 -14.13 -0.25 7.28
N GLY A 81 -14.00 -0.33 5.95
CA GLY A 81 -12.71 -0.23 5.28
C GLY A 81 -12.83 -0.33 3.76
N HIS A 82 -11.80 0.12 3.08
CA HIS A 82 -11.68 -0.02 1.64
C HIS A 82 -10.22 -0.16 1.18
N ALA A 83 -10.06 -0.67 -0.04
CA ALA A 83 -8.78 -0.74 -0.72
C ALA A 83 -8.94 -0.45 -2.21
N PHE A 84 -7.98 0.27 -2.77
CA PHE A 84 -7.84 0.46 -4.21
C PHE A 84 -6.61 -0.29 -4.69
N ALA A 85 -6.75 -0.99 -5.82
CA ALA A 85 -5.64 -1.60 -6.53
C ALA A 85 -5.57 -1.05 -7.95
N CYS A 86 -4.35 -0.87 -8.47
CA CYS A 86 -4.08 -0.51 -9.84
C CYS A 86 -3.10 -1.53 -10.44
N ARG A 87 -3.36 -1.95 -11.69
CA ARG A 87 -2.54 -2.94 -12.39
C ARG A 87 -1.91 -2.40 -13.65
N TRP A 88 -0.67 -2.79 -13.89
CA TRP A 88 0.07 -2.49 -15.11
C TRP A 88 1.08 -3.60 -15.43
N GLN A 89 1.60 -3.59 -16.65
CA GLN A 89 2.65 -4.52 -17.07
C GLN A 89 4.03 -3.95 -16.73
N CYS A 90 4.89 -4.80 -16.19
CA CYS A 90 6.31 -4.54 -16.01
C CYS A 90 7.09 -5.67 -16.70
N GLY A 91 7.43 -5.47 -17.97
CA GLY A 91 7.91 -6.56 -18.83
C GLY A 91 6.78 -7.53 -19.15
N ASP A 92 7.02 -8.83 -18.95
CA ASP A 92 6.05 -9.91 -19.14
C ASP A 92 5.21 -10.20 -17.87
N ARG A 93 5.37 -9.39 -16.82
CA ARG A 93 4.80 -9.63 -15.50
C ARG A 93 3.75 -8.59 -15.15
N GLN A 94 2.63 -9.04 -14.61
CA GLN A 94 1.58 -8.14 -14.15
C GLN A 94 1.85 -7.68 -12.72
N VAL A 95 1.85 -6.36 -12.53
CA VAL A 95 1.89 -5.71 -11.22
C VAL A 95 0.47 -5.53 -10.71
N CYS A 96 0.25 -5.84 -9.43
CA CYS A 96 -0.91 -5.43 -8.65
C CYS A 96 -0.46 -4.56 -7.49
N TRP A 97 -0.73 -3.27 -7.60
CA TRP A 97 -0.31 -2.29 -6.63
C TRP A 97 -1.47 -1.75 -5.83
N ILE A 98 -1.34 -1.75 -4.51
CA ILE A 98 -2.33 -1.16 -3.61
C ILE A 98 -2.06 0.34 -3.51
N THR A 99 -2.89 1.14 -4.17
CA THR A 99 -2.74 2.60 -4.17
C THR A 99 -3.26 3.24 -2.90
N GLN A 100 -4.24 2.60 -2.25
CA GLN A 100 -4.76 3.06 -0.96
C GLN A 100 -5.40 1.91 -0.20
N LEU A 101 -5.18 1.88 1.11
CA LEU A 101 -5.81 0.95 2.04
C LEU A 101 -6.19 1.70 3.30
N VAL A 102 -7.48 1.72 3.64
CA VAL A 102 -7.99 2.38 4.84
C VAL A 102 -8.89 1.42 5.60
N VAL A 103 -8.68 1.33 6.90
CA VAL A 103 -9.59 0.63 7.82
C VAL A 103 -9.98 1.62 8.90
N HIS A 104 -11.28 1.73 9.12
CA HIS A 104 -11.86 2.55 10.18
C HIS A 104 -11.27 2.13 11.53
N ARG A 105 -10.86 3.10 12.36
CA ARG A 105 -10.10 2.86 13.59
C ARG A 105 -10.76 1.85 14.55
N ASP A 106 -12.08 1.95 14.72
CA ASP A 106 -12.85 1.06 15.60
C ASP A 106 -12.94 -0.39 15.11
N TYR A 107 -12.58 -0.63 13.85
CA TYR A 107 -12.59 -1.94 13.20
C TYR A 107 -11.19 -2.47 12.86
N ARG A 108 -10.12 -1.76 13.28
CA ARG A 108 -8.73 -2.24 13.17
C ARG A 108 -8.53 -3.53 13.96
N GLU A 109 -7.49 -4.27 13.62
CA GLU A 109 -7.13 -5.57 14.23
C GLU A 109 -8.16 -6.72 14.01
N ARG A 110 -9.23 -6.49 13.24
CA ARG A 110 -10.25 -7.49 12.89
C ARG A 110 -10.03 -8.16 11.52
N ARG A 111 -8.79 -8.16 11.02
CA ARG A 111 -8.37 -8.72 9.71
C ARG A 111 -9.12 -8.15 8.49
N LEU A 112 -9.73 -6.96 8.61
CA LEU A 112 -10.42 -6.31 7.50
C LEU A 112 -9.48 -5.94 6.36
N ALA A 113 -8.31 -5.36 6.67
CA ALA A 113 -7.28 -5.04 5.69
C ALA A 113 -6.88 -6.26 4.86
N THR A 114 -6.51 -7.37 5.50
CA THR A 114 -6.14 -8.62 4.81
C THR A 114 -7.28 -9.14 3.94
N THR A 115 -8.54 -9.01 4.37
CA THR A 115 -9.65 -9.48 3.55
C THR A 115 -9.90 -8.61 2.33
N LEU A 116 -9.82 -7.28 2.48
CA LEU A 116 -9.89 -6.35 1.35
C LEU A 116 -8.81 -6.65 0.32
N LEU A 117 -7.59 -6.91 0.78
CA LEU A 117 -6.48 -7.29 -0.09
C LEU A 117 -6.75 -8.62 -0.79
N LEU A 118 -7.11 -9.67 -0.05
CA LEU A 118 -7.43 -10.99 -0.64
C LEU A 118 -8.57 -10.91 -1.66
N ALA A 119 -9.58 -10.06 -1.43
CA ALA A 119 -10.65 -9.81 -2.39
C ALA A 119 -10.14 -9.18 -3.70
N LEU A 120 -9.08 -8.38 -3.63
CA LEU A 120 -8.44 -7.76 -4.79
C LEU A 120 -7.43 -8.67 -5.49
N LEU A 121 -7.08 -9.85 -4.96
CA LEU A 121 -6.07 -10.73 -5.56
C LEU A 121 -6.57 -11.35 -6.87
N ASP A 122 -5.81 -11.22 -7.94
CA ASP A 122 -6.06 -11.92 -9.21
C ASP A 122 -5.00 -13.02 -9.45
N SER A 123 -5.42 -14.12 -10.08
CA SER A 123 -4.54 -15.22 -10.47
C SER A 123 -3.43 -14.82 -11.44
N GLY A 124 -3.66 -13.79 -12.25
CA GLY A 124 -2.70 -13.26 -13.21
C GLY A 124 -1.73 -12.22 -12.62
N ASP A 125 -1.82 -11.89 -11.33
CA ASP A 125 -0.88 -10.96 -10.69
C ASP A 125 0.43 -11.67 -10.31
N ASP A 126 1.58 -11.12 -10.72
CA ASP A 126 2.92 -11.70 -10.49
C ASP A 126 3.76 -10.93 -9.46
N ILE A 127 3.55 -9.61 -9.41
CA ILE A 127 4.27 -8.65 -8.59
C ILE A 127 3.27 -7.88 -7.76
N PHE A 128 3.55 -7.70 -6.47
CA PHE A 128 2.70 -6.96 -5.55
C PHE A 128 3.46 -5.81 -4.91
N GLY A 129 2.76 -4.69 -4.70
CA GLY A 129 3.38 -3.50 -4.15
C GLY A 129 2.45 -2.63 -3.30
N ILE A 130 3.03 -1.96 -2.30
CA ILE A 130 2.42 -0.86 -1.54
C ILE A 130 3.51 0.11 -1.07
N MET A 131 3.18 1.40 -1.08
CA MET A 131 3.87 2.44 -0.31
C MET A 131 2.97 2.82 0.86
N SER A 132 3.51 2.84 2.08
CA SER A 132 2.75 3.26 3.25
C SER A 132 3.65 3.69 4.41
N SER A 133 3.26 4.77 5.10
CA SER A 133 3.85 5.11 6.40
C SER A 133 3.46 4.12 7.50
N HIS A 134 2.34 3.39 7.37
CA HIS A 134 1.86 2.53 8.44
C HIS A 134 2.35 1.07 8.29
N PRO A 135 3.13 0.53 9.24
CA PRO A 135 3.69 -0.83 9.12
C PRO A 135 2.63 -1.94 9.05
N ALA A 136 1.44 -1.71 9.60
CA ALA A 136 0.32 -2.64 9.53
C ALA A 136 -0.16 -2.90 8.09
N ALA A 137 -0.09 -1.89 7.21
CA ALA A 137 -0.46 -2.04 5.79
C ALA A 137 0.51 -2.95 5.05
N CYS A 138 1.83 -2.75 5.26
CA CYS A 138 2.87 -3.62 4.71
C CYS A 138 2.70 -5.07 5.19
N LYS A 139 2.46 -5.26 6.50
CA LYS A 139 2.22 -6.59 7.08
C LYS A 139 0.97 -7.25 6.51
N ALA A 140 -0.10 -6.49 6.30
CA ALA A 140 -1.33 -6.99 5.68
C ALA A 140 -1.10 -7.47 4.24
N LEU A 141 -0.36 -6.70 3.43
CA LEU A 141 -0.02 -7.06 2.05
C LEU A 141 0.83 -8.32 1.97
N ALA A 142 1.93 -8.36 2.72
CA ALA A 142 2.84 -9.51 2.72
C ALA A 142 2.12 -10.81 3.13
N ARG A 143 1.21 -10.73 4.11
CA ARG A 143 0.39 -11.86 4.53
C ARG A 143 -0.64 -12.24 3.47
N ALA A 144 -1.34 -11.27 2.88
CA ALA A 144 -2.40 -11.53 1.91
C ALA A 144 -1.86 -12.13 0.60
N PHE A 145 -0.79 -11.57 0.04
CA PHE A 145 -0.34 -11.92 -1.31
C PHE A 145 0.91 -12.79 -1.34
N GLY A 146 1.82 -12.65 -0.36
CA GLY A 146 3.05 -13.43 -0.29
C GLY A 146 2.98 -14.64 0.65
N ASN A 147 1.99 -14.67 1.55
CA ASN A 147 1.97 -15.55 2.72
C ASN A 147 3.28 -15.49 3.52
N PHE A 148 3.90 -14.30 3.60
CA PHE A 148 5.12 -14.09 4.36
C PHE A 148 4.83 -13.82 5.82
N VAL A 149 5.73 -14.27 6.69
CA VAL A 149 5.73 -13.97 8.12
C VAL A 149 6.90 -13.04 8.39
N PHE A 150 6.61 -11.85 8.91
CA PHE A 150 7.63 -10.89 9.32
C PHE A 150 8.52 -11.49 10.43
N PRO A 151 9.87 -11.36 10.36
CA PRO A 151 10.64 -10.49 9.45
C PRO A 151 11.04 -11.12 8.10
N GLN A 152 10.57 -12.32 7.77
CA GLN A 152 10.99 -13.13 6.61
C GLN A 152 10.33 -12.66 5.30
N VAL A 153 10.50 -11.38 4.97
CA VAL A 153 10.08 -10.80 3.71
C VAL A 153 11.30 -10.65 2.80
N PRO A 154 11.30 -11.21 1.57
CA PRO A 154 12.42 -11.10 0.67
C PRO A 154 12.53 -9.67 0.12
N LEU A 155 13.67 -9.01 0.33
CA LEU A 155 13.94 -7.66 -0.16
C LEU A 155 14.78 -7.64 -1.44
N ASP A 156 15.31 -8.79 -1.87
CA ASP A 156 16.15 -8.88 -3.07
C ASP A 156 15.39 -8.49 -4.33
N PHE A 157 14.11 -8.89 -4.42
CA PHE A 157 13.24 -8.46 -5.51
C PHE A 157 13.09 -6.93 -5.55
N ALA A 158 12.79 -6.32 -4.40
CA ALA A 158 12.69 -4.86 -4.30
C ALA A 158 14.00 -4.20 -4.73
N ARG A 159 15.15 -4.64 -4.20
CA ARG A 159 16.48 -4.13 -4.56
C ARG A 159 16.70 -4.11 -6.08
N GLN A 160 16.34 -5.18 -6.77
CA GLN A 160 16.61 -5.36 -8.19
C GLN A 160 15.58 -4.70 -9.11
N HIS A 161 14.31 -4.63 -8.69
CA HIS A 161 13.20 -4.36 -9.60
C HIS A 161 12.30 -3.20 -9.19
N ALA A 162 12.39 -2.68 -7.97
CA ALA A 162 11.50 -1.61 -7.49
C ALA A 162 11.51 -0.38 -8.42
N ALA A 163 12.67 0.04 -8.91
CA ALA A 163 12.77 1.18 -9.82
C ALA A 163 11.95 0.98 -11.12
N GLY A 164 12.06 -0.20 -11.74
CA GLY A 164 11.29 -0.55 -12.94
C GLY A 164 9.79 -0.65 -12.66
N VAL A 165 9.41 -1.26 -11.53
CA VAL A 165 8.01 -1.37 -11.11
C VAL A 165 7.37 0.01 -10.91
N LEU A 166 8.06 0.91 -10.20
CA LEU A 166 7.58 2.26 -9.94
C LEU A 166 7.45 3.05 -11.24
N THR A 167 8.52 3.13 -12.05
CA THR A 167 8.52 3.93 -13.29
C THR A 167 7.50 3.47 -14.34
N GLY A 168 7.10 2.20 -14.33
CA GLY A 168 6.02 1.66 -15.16
C GLY A 168 4.61 2.00 -14.69
N SER A 169 4.45 2.59 -13.50
CA SER A 169 3.13 2.86 -12.92
C SER A 169 2.33 3.91 -13.72
N PRO A 170 1.01 3.69 -13.94
CA PRO A 170 0.12 4.71 -14.49
C PRO A 170 -0.27 5.77 -13.45
N VAL A 171 0.08 5.56 -12.18
CA VAL A 171 -0.26 6.46 -11.07
C VAL A 171 0.90 7.42 -10.80
N SER A 172 0.68 8.71 -11.00
CA SER A 172 1.75 9.72 -10.99
C SER A 172 2.59 9.74 -9.71
N TYR A 173 1.99 9.66 -8.52
CA TYR A 173 2.77 9.70 -7.27
C TYR A 173 3.63 8.45 -7.06
N ILE A 174 3.22 7.30 -7.60
CA ILE A 174 3.99 6.04 -7.56
C ILE A 174 5.11 6.12 -8.60
N LYS A 175 4.78 6.56 -9.83
CA LYS A 175 5.72 6.69 -10.93
C LYS A 175 6.92 7.58 -10.60
N ASN A 176 6.65 8.65 -9.86
CA ASN A 176 7.64 9.67 -9.52
C ASN A 176 8.22 9.49 -8.11
N ALA A 177 7.91 8.39 -7.41
CA ALA A 177 8.42 8.14 -6.08
C ALA A 177 9.95 7.95 -6.09
N ARG A 178 10.65 8.62 -5.18
CA ARG A 178 12.11 8.51 -5.05
C ARG A 178 12.45 7.37 -4.11
N LEU A 179 13.10 6.33 -4.62
CA LEU A 179 13.59 5.23 -3.78
C LEU A 179 14.56 5.74 -2.72
N CYS A 180 14.40 5.24 -1.50
CA CYS A 180 15.24 5.59 -0.34
C CYS A 180 15.48 4.33 0.52
N GLY A 181 16.64 4.27 1.14
CA GLY A 181 17.03 3.21 2.07
C GLY A 181 18.23 2.40 1.62
N ASN A 182 18.84 1.74 2.60
CA ASN A 182 20.16 1.12 2.43
C ASN A 182 20.24 0.03 1.37
N ILE A 183 19.12 -0.62 1.00
CA ILE A 183 19.15 -1.64 -0.04
C ILE A 183 19.34 -1.04 -1.43
N PHE A 184 18.96 0.23 -1.62
CA PHE A 184 19.07 0.94 -2.90
C PHE A 184 20.34 1.80 -2.97
N ASN A 185 20.75 2.36 -1.83
CA ASN A 185 21.96 3.17 -1.74
C ASN A 185 22.70 2.83 -0.43
N SER A 186 23.90 2.25 -0.54
CA SER A 186 24.70 1.87 0.64
C SER A 186 25.17 3.07 1.48
N GLY A 187 25.14 4.29 0.94
CA GLY A 187 25.43 5.52 1.66
C GLY A 187 24.20 6.16 2.33
N ASP A 188 23.04 5.52 2.29
CA ASP A 188 21.83 6.02 2.93
C ASP A 188 21.95 5.96 4.46
N VAL A 189 21.81 7.12 5.10
CA VAL A 189 21.92 7.30 6.56
C VAL A 189 20.57 7.56 7.24
N SER A 190 19.46 7.41 6.51
CA SER A 190 18.12 7.72 7.02
C SER A 190 17.63 6.73 8.06
N GLY A 191 18.22 5.53 8.13
CA GLY A 191 17.71 4.40 8.92
C GLY A 191 16.64 3.57 8.20
N LEU A 192 16.10 4.08 7.08
CA LEU A 192 15.19 3.33 6.21
C LEU A 192 15.98 2.22 5.50
N LYS A 193 15.40 1.03 5.44
CA LYS A 193 16.01 -0.10 4.72
C LYS A 193 15.44 -0.23 3.32
N CYS A 194 14.11 -0.15 3.18
CA CYS A 194 13.42 -0.21 1.90
C CYS A 194 12.20 0.71 1.94
N GLY A 195 12.30 1.85 1.26
CA GLY A 195 11.25 2.86 1.26
C GLY A 195 11.38 3.87 0.14
N VAL A 196 10.65 4.97 0.33
CA VAL A 196 10.57 6.08 -0.60
C VAL A 196 10.57 7.41 0.15
N ASP A 197 11.22 8.41 -0.43
CA ASP A 197 11.07 9.81 -0.04
C ASP A 197 9.84 10.37 -0.78
N SER A 198 8.71 10.43 -0.06
CA SER A 198 7.43 10.91 -0.60
C SER A 198 7.19 12.40 -0.31
N ASN A 199 8.03 13.04 0.50
CA ASN A 199 7.83 14.38 1.07
C ASN A 199 6.47 14.55 1.73
N PHE A 200 5.89 13.45 2.21
CA PHE A 200 4.55 13.42 2.75
C PHE A 200 4.62 13.39 4.27
N PHE A 201 4.67 14.58 4.86
CA PHE A 201 4.89 14.79 6.30
C PHE A 201 3.60 14.58 7.11
N VAL A 202 3.14 13.34 7.19
CA VAL A 202 2.10 12.95 8.15
C VAL A 202 2.69 12.71 9.52
N ASP A 203 1.89 12.99 10.53
CA ASP A 203 2.18 12.62 11.90
C ASP A 203 2.33 11.10 11.98
N HIS A 204 3.48 10.69 12.49
CA HIS A 204 3.90 9.32 12.58
C HIS A 204 3.71 8.73 13.99
N ASP A 205 3.07 9.42 14.95
CA ASP A 205 2.90 8.90 16.32
C ASP A 205 2.28 7.48 16.34
N GLU A 206 1.08 7.30 15.76
CA GLU A 206 0.46 5.98 15.67
C GLU A 206 1.30 4.98 14.83
N PRO A 207 1.80 5.34 13.63
CA PRO A 207 2.72 4.48 12.88
C PRO A 207 3.97 4.05 13.63
N LEU A 208 4.60 4.93 14.41
CA LEU A 208 5.83 4.70 15.17
C LEU A 208 5.56 3.83 16.39
N ASP A 209 4.45 4.02 17.09
CA ASP A 209 4.01 3.11 18.16
C ASP A 209 3.81 1.68 17.63
N ALA A 210 3.14 1.55 16.49
CA ALA A 210 2.96 0.25 15.83
C ALA A 210 4.30 -0.35 15.37
N LEU A 211 5.22 0.48 14.89
CA LEU A 211 6.56 0.08 14.47
C LEU A 211 7.40 -0.41 15.66
N ALA A 212 7.38 0.30 16.79
CA ALA A 212 8.10 -0.04 18.00
C ALA A 212 7.70 -1.44 18.50
N ARG A 213 6.39 -1.70 18.61
CA ARG A 213 5.88 -3.03 18.98
C ARG A 213 6.35 -4.14 18.04
N LEU A 214 6.41 -3.86 16.73
CA LEU A 214 6.89 -4.85 15.74
C LEU A 214 8.40 -5.09 15.84
N LYS A 215 9.19 -4.06 16.17
CA LYS A 215 10.62 -4.17 16.37
C LYS A 215 10.98 -4.91 17.66
N GLU A 216 10.25 -4.67 18.75
CA GLU A 216 10.41 -5.41 20.01
C GLU A 216 10.20 -6.92 19.81
N LEU A 217 9.25 -7.29 18.94
CA LEU A 217 9.01 -8.68 18.55
C LEU A 217 10.02 -9.22 17.52
N GLY A 218 11.09 -8.46 17.19
CA GLY A 218 12.12 -8.81 16.21
C GLY A 218 11.61 -8.87 14.77
N GLY A 219 10.42 -8.33 14.49
CA GLY A 219 9.65 -8.65 13.30
C GLY A 219 9.85 -7.71 12.11
N TRP A 220 10.54 -6.57 12.24
CA TRP A 220 10.46 -5.52 11.20
C TRP A 220 11.68 -5.46 10.26
N PRO A 221 11.52 -5.71 8.94
CA PRO A 221 12.61 -5.76 7.98
C PRO A 221 12.83 -4.47 7.17
N LEU A 222 11.93 -3.47 7.24
CA LEU A 222 11.96 -2.30 6.35
C LEU A 222 12.71 -1.08 6.93
N GLY A 223 13.27 -1.21 8.13
CA GLY A 223 14.06 -0.17 8.79
C GLY A 223 13.23 0.81 9.60
N ASP A 224 13.80 1.98 9.88
CA ASP A 224 13.12 3.10 10.55
C ASP A 224 12.20 3.84 9.60
N LEU A 225 11.30 4.67 10.14
CA LEU A 225 10.43 5.55 9.35
C LEU A 225 10.78 7.02 9.65
N PRO A 226 11.65 7.64 8.84
CA PRO A 226 11.90 9.06 8.95
C PRO A 226 10.68 9.88 8.51
N ASP A 227 10.57 11.11 8.99
CA ASP A 227 9.52 12.03 8.55
C ASP A 227 9.59 12.28 7.05
N GLY A 228 8.41 12.39 6.42
CA GLY A 228 8.30 12.59 4.98
C GLY A 228 8.60 11.36 4.11
N HIS A 229 8.86 10.21 4.73
CA HIS A 229 9.12 8.94 4.04
C HIS A 229 7.97 7.95 4.21
N GLU A 230 7.94 6.95 3.34
CA GLU A 230 7.05 5.80 3.46
C GLU A 230 7.84 4.51 3.28
N PHE A 231 7.38 3.44 3.94
CA PHE A 231 7.90 2.12 3.65
C PHE A 231 7.47 1.67 2.26
N LEU A 232 8.37 0.95 1.60
CA LEU A 232 8.14 0.34 0.31
C LEU A 232 8.19 -1.16 0.49
N LEU A 233 7.06 -1.82 0.22
CA LEU A 233 7.01 -3.27 0.15
C LEU A 233 6.67 -3.65 -1.28
N VAL A 234 7.63 -4.25 -1.97
CA VAL A 234 7.46 -4.80 -3.32
C VAL A 234 8.07 -6.18 -3.36
N PHE A 235 7.30 -7.15 -3.80
CA PHE A 235 7.75 -8.53 -3.91
C PHE A 235 7.02 -9.24 -5.03
N ASP A 236 7.50 -10.44 -5.29
CA ASP A 236 7.05 -11.25 -6.39
C ASP A 236 6.67 -12.64 -5.88
N VAL A 237 5.75 -13.32 -6.57
CA VAL A 237 5.28 -14.67 -6.17
C VAL A 237 5.49 -15.71 -7.26
N ALA A 238 6.19 -15.33 -8.34
CA ALA A 238 6.29 -16.08 -9.59
C ALA A 238 6.85 -17.51 -9.45
N GLN A 239 7.48 -17.86 -8.33
CA GLN A 239 8.09 -19.18 -8.14
C GLN A 239 7.13 -20.27 -7.60
N ARG A 240 5.92 -19.96 -7.13
CA ARG A 240 5.03 -21.00 -6.54
C ARG A 240 3.94 -21.54 -7.48
N ARG A 241 3.71 -20.92 -8.65
CA ARG A 241 2.50 -21.19 -9.46
C ARG A 241 2.73 -21.76 -10.87
N ARG A 242 3.96 -21.86 -11.39
CA ARG A 242 4.20 -22.54 -12.67
C ARG A 242 4.46 -24.03 -12.40
N PRO A 243 3.62 -24.97 -12.87
CA PRO A 243 4.05 -26.35 -13.01
C PRO A 243 5.27 -26.34 -13.93
N ARG A 244 6.33 -27.05 -13.56
CA ARG A 244 7.38 -27.41 -14.53
C ARG A 244 6.66 -28.09 -15.68
N SER A 245 6.58 -27.43 -16.84
CA SER A 245 6.27 -28.13 -18.07
C SER A 245 7.33 -29.19 -18.24
N SER A 246 6.92 -30.45 -18.11
CA SER A 246 7.74 -31.58 -18.46
C SER A 246 8.13 -31.41 -19.92
N GLN A 247 9.42 -31.20 -20.17
CA GLN A 247 10.01 -31.45 -21.47
C GLN A 247 9.76 -32.93 -21.79
N ARG A 248 8.75 -33.21 -22.62
CA ARG A 248 8.76 -34.42 -23.44
C ARG A 248 9.63 -34.10 -24.64
N ALA A 249 10.88 -34.56 -24.58
CA ALA A 249 11.70 -34.71 -25.76
C ALA A 249 11.07 -35.79 -26.66
N VAL A 250 11.13 -35.51 -27.96
CA VAL A 250 10.74 -36.35 -29.09
C VAL A 250 11.56 -37.63 -29.12
#